data_AF-A0AAV8WP08-F1
#
_entry.id   AF-A0AAV8WP08-F1
#
_cell.length_a   1.000
_cell.length_b   1.000
_cell.length_c   1.000
_cell.angle_alpha   90.00
_cell.angle_beta   90.00
_cell.angle_gamma   90.00
#
_symmetry.space_group_name_H-M   'P 1'
#
loop_
_entity.id
_entity.type
_entity.pdbx_description
1 polymer ?
#
loop_
_entity_poly.entity_id
_entity_poly.type
_entity_poly.pdbx_seq_one_letter_code
_entity_poly.pdbx_strand_id
1 'polypeptide(L)'
;MEFLPNIGHKAKDIENALLKSLENNGLDIMNCRGQSYDNASNMSGMYSCLQTLINTINPLADYVPCAAHSLNLVGSCAVESVTEVVDFFSTLKELYNFFTISTHRWEIFVQRANLRVKSLSQTR
;
A
#
# COMPACT_ATOMS: atom_id res chain seq x y z
N MET A 1 -16.70 -8.77 6.02
CA MET A 1 -15.43 -8.01 6.04
C MET A 1 -15.52 -7.05 7.20
N GLU A 2 -14.77 -7.32 8.26
CA GLU A 2 -14.76 -6.50 9.49
C GLU A 2 -13.59 -5.51 9.40
N PHE A 3 -13.83 -4.25 9.75
CA PHE A 3 -12.77 -3.26 9.88
C PHE A 3 -12.49 -3.06 11.37
N LEU A 4 -11.24 -3.27 11.76
CA LEU A 4 -10.79 -3.00 13.11
C LEU A 4 -10.45 -1.51 13.25
N PRO A 5 -10.73 -0.89 14.41
CA PRO A 5 -10.28 0.47 14.70
C PRO A 5 -8.74 0.53 14.67
N ASN A 6 -8.16 1.73 14.59
CA ASN A 6 -6.71 1.88 14.56
C ASN A 6 -6.06 1.31 15.83
N ILE A 7 -5.42 0.15 15.69
CA ILE A 7 -4.73 -0.61 16.73
C ILE A 7 -3.23 -0.26 16.83
N GLY A 8 -2.73 0.66 16.01
CA GLY A 8 -1.32 0.98 15.89
C GLY A 8 -0.64 0.28 14.72
N HIS A 9 0.68 0.47 14.61
CA HIS A 9 1.49 0.00 13.46
C HIS A 9 2.54 -1.04 13.84
N LYS A 10 2.64 -1.45 15.11
CA LYS A 10 3.59 -2.48 15.52
C LYS A 10 3.03 -3.85 15.17
N ALA A 11 3.90 -4.74 14.71
CA ALA A 11 3.52 -6.09 14.32
C ALA A 11 2.79 -6.86 15.45
N LYS A 12 3.22 -6.68 16.71
CA LYS A 12 2.59 -7.31 17.88
C LYS A 12 1.15 -6.82 18.12
N ASP A 13 0.90 -5.53 17.91
CA ASP A 13 -0.44 -4.97 18.08
C ASP A 13 -1.39 -5.55 17.02
N ILE A 14 -0.88 -5.69 15.78
CA ILE A 14 -1.61 -6.28 14.66
C ILE A 14 -1.86 -7.78 14.86
N GLU A 15 -0.86 -8.53 15.32
CA GLU A 15 -0.98 -9.95 15.66
C GLU A 15 -2.07 -10.19 16.71
N ASN A 16 -2.04 -9.44 17.82
CA ASN A 16 -3.02 -9.58 18.90
C ASN A 16 -4.44 -9.32 18.40
N ALA A 17 -4.62 -8.28 17.58
CA ALA A 17 -5.92 -7.93 17.02
C ALA A 17 -6.40 -9.00 16.01
N LEU A 18 -5.50 -9.56 15.21
CA LEU A 18 -5.81 -10.63 14.28
C LEU A 18 -6.25 -11.90 15.03
N LEU A 19 -5.49 -12.34 16.04
CA LEU A 19 -5.83 -13.52 16.83
C LEU A 19 -7.19 -13.36 17.53
N LYS A 20 -7.44 -12.18 18.11
CA LYS A 20 -8.74 -11.86 18.72
C LYS A 20 -9.88 -11.86 17.70
N SER A 21 -9.64 -11.36 16.49
CA SER A 21 -10.65 -11.39 15.43
C SER A 21 -10.95 -12.82 14.99
N LEU A 22 -9.93 -13.68 14.84
CA LEU A 22 -10.12 -15.10 14.54
C LEU A 22 -10.93 -15.81 15.64
N GLU A 23 -10.58 -15.60 16.90
CA GLU A 23 -11.29 -16.16 18.05
C GLU A 23 -12.77 -15.73 18.08
N ASN A 24 -13.04 -14.43 17.88
CA ASN A 24 -14.40 -13.89 17.82
C ASN A 24 -15.23 -14.49 16.68
N ASN A 25 -14.58 -14.92 15.59
CA ASN A 25 -15.22 -15.57 14.45
C ASN A 25 -15.23 -17.11 14.59
N GLY A 26 -14.77 -17.67 15.71
CA GLY A 26 -14.69 -19.12 15.93
C GLY A 26 -13.70 -19.82 15.01
N LEU A 27 -12.70 -19.10 14.49
CA LEU A 27 -11.67 -19.62 13.60
C LEU A 27 -10.41 -19.93 14.41
N ASP A 28 -9.96 -21.19 14.34
CA ASP A 28 -8.68 -21.60 14.91
C ASP A 28 -7.55 -21.29 13.94
N ILE A 29 -6.57 -20.49 14.39
CA ILE A 29 -5.34 -20.15 13.65
C ILE A 29 -4.61 -21.40 13.15
N MET A 30 -4.67 -22.53 13.87
CA MET A 30 -4.00 -23.78 13.49
C MET A 30 -4.60 -24.44 12.24
N ASN A 31 -5.84 -24.08 11.89
CA ASN A 31 -6.50 -24.51 10.67
C ASN A 31 -6.21 -23.59 9.48
N CYS A 32 -5.61 -22.41 9.71
CA CYS A 32 -5.15 -21.55 8.63
C CYS A 32 -3.96 -22.18 7.90
N ARG A 33 -3.89 -21.94 6.59
CA ARG A 33 -2.81 -22.44 5.72
C ARG A 33 -2.13 -21.36 4.89
N GLY A 34 -2.64 -20.15 4.94
CA GLY A 34 -2.07 -19.02 4.24
C GLY A 34 -2.26 -17.73 5.00
N GLN A 35 -1.31 -16.83 4.82
CA GLN A 35 -1.36 -15.45 5.28
C GLN A 35 -0.90 -14.53 4.14
N SER A 36 -1.61 -13.44 3.91
CA SER A 36 -1.31 -12.52 2.80
C SER A 36 -1.58 -11.08 3.21
N TYR A 37 -0.55 -10.25 3.11
CA TYR A 37 -0.57 -8.83 3.43
C TYR A 37 0.28 -8.04 2.43
N ASP A 38 0.29 -6.71 2.52
CA ASP A 38 1.21 -5.89 1.74
C ASP A 38 2.68 -6.17 2.12
N ASN A 39 3.62 -5.67 1.30
CA ASN A 39 5.05 -5.83 1.54
C ASN A 39 5.60 -4.76 2.50
N ALA A 40 4.74 -4.16 3.34
CA ALA A 40 5.20 -3.20 4.32
C ALA A 40 6.14 -3.90 5.31
N SER A 41 7.21 -3.21 5.70
CA SER A 41 8.28 -3.82 6.51
C SER A 41 7.80 -4.42 7.83
N ASN A 42 6.73 -3.88 8.43
CA ASN A 42 6.11 -4.41 9.65
C ASN A 42 5.20 -5.64 9.41
N MET A 43 4.78 -5.88 8.16
CA MET A 43 3.89 -6.96 7.76
C MET A 43 4.67 -8.16 7.20
N SER A 44 5.62 -7.91 6.29
CA SER A 44 6.33 -8.92 5.50
C SER A 44 7.82 -9.06 5.83
N GLY A 45 8.31 -8.31 6.82
CA GLY A 45 9.74 -8.35 7.15
C GLY A 45 10.15 -9.67 7.81
N MET A 46 11.45 -9.94 7.78
CA MET A 46 12.03 -11.19 8.27
C MET A 46 12.07 -11.27 9.81
N TYR A 47 12.15 -10.13 10.49
CA TYR A 47 12.37 -10.05 11.93
C TYR A 47 11.25 -9.28 12.63
N SER A 48 10.57 -9.92 13.57
CA SER A 48 9.56 -9.27 14.43
C SER A 48 8.42 -8.60 13.66
N CYS A 49 8.08 -9.13 12.48
CA CYS A 49 6.98 -8.67 11.63
C CYS A 49 5.81 -9.64 11.71
N LEU A 50 4.63 -9.20 11.25
CA LEU A 50 3.41 -10.00 11.37
C LEU A 50 3.57 -11.39 10.75
N GLN A 51 4.15 -11.47 9.56
CA GLN A 51 4.44 -12.74 8.88
C GLN A 51 5.20 -13.71 9.79
N THR A 52 6.33 -13.27 10.37
CA THR A 52 7.17 -14.10 11.22
C THR A 52 6.46 -14.51 12.51
N LEU A 53 5.67 -13.61 13.10
CA LEU A 53 4.91 -13.86 14.31
C LEU A 53 3.84 -14.93 14.08
N ILE A 54 3.06 -14.81 13.01
CA ILE A 54 2.04 -15.82 12.65
C ILE A 54 2.68 -17.14 12.26
N ASN A 55 3.80 -17.12 11.53
CA ASN A 55 4.54 -18.33 11.17
C ASN A 55 5.11 -19.05 12.41
N THR A 56 5.42 -18.32 13.48
CA THR A 56 5.85 -18.91 14.76
C THR A 56 4.69 -19.63 15.46
N ILE A 57 3.47 -19.12 15.33
CA ILE A 57 2.26 -19.73 15.91
C ILE A 57 1.81 -20.95 15.09
N ASN A 58 1.75 -20.78 13.78
CA ASN A 58 1.35 -21.82 12.84
C ASN A 58 2.34 -21.89 11.67
N PRO A 59 3.35 -22.77 11.72
CA PRO A 59 4.33 -22.96 10.65
C PRO A 59 3.75 -23.47 9.33
N LEU A 60 2.48 -23.87 9.30
CA LEU A 60 1.77 -24.30 8.09
C LEU A 60 1.01 -23.16 7.42
N ALA A 61 1.02 -21.95 7.98
CA ALA A 61 0.40 -20.76 7.41
C ALA A 61 1.40 -20.03 6.50
N ASP A 62 1.50 -20.49 5.25
CA ASP A 62 2.44 -19.96 4.28
C ASP A 62 2.17 -18.49 3.95
N TYR A 63 3.23 -17.70 3.90
CA TYR A 63 3.10 -16.30 3.51
C TYR A 63 3.13 -16.12 2.01
N VAL A 64 2.14 -15.40 1.50
CA VAL A 64 2.02 -15.00 0.10
C VAL A 64 1.91 -13.47 0.04
N PRO A 65 2.82 -12.78 -0.66
CA PRO A 65 2.71 -11.34 -0.90
C PRO A 65 1.38 -10.97 -1.57
N CYS A 66 0.84 -9.80 -1.22
CA CYS A 66 -0.37 -9.29 -1.85
C CYS A 66 -0.17 -9.08 -3.37
N ALA A 67 -0.90 -9.86 -4.18
CA ALA A 67 -0.80 -9.82 -5.64
C ALA A 67 -1.07 -8.42 -6.22
N ALA A 68 -2.02 -7.67 -5.65
CA ALA A 68 -2.33 -6.31 -6.10
C ALA A 68 -1.13 -5.36 -5.88
N HIS A 69 -0.47 -5.47 -4.72
CA HIS A 69 0.71 -4.67 -4.42
C HIS A 69 1.92 -5.10 -5.28
N SER A 70 2.14 -6.40 -5.45
CA SER A 70 3.17 -6.93 -6.35
C SER A 70 2.97 -6.45 -7.80
N LEU A 71 1.73 -6.44 -8.29
CA LEU A 71 1.41 -5.96 -9.64
C LEU A 71 1.65 -4.46 -9.77
N ASN A 72 1.24 -3.66 -8.77
CA ASN A 72 1.52 -2.22 -8.75
C ASN A 72 3.04 -1.97 -8.79
N LEU A 73 3.82 -2.71 -8.01
CA LEU A 73 5.28 -2.58 -8.00
C LEU A 73 5.90 -2.91 -9.37
N VAL A 74 5.49 -4.01 -10.00
CA VAL A 74 5.96 -4.37 -11.35
C VAL A 74 5.61 -3.27 -12.36
N GLY A 75 4.39 -2.74 -12.30
CA GLY A 75 3.96 -1.63 -13.16
C GLY A 75 4.81 -0.37 -12.96
N SER A 76 5.05 0.01 -11.71
CA SER A 76 5.92 1.14 -11.37
C SER A 76 7.34 0.94 -11.89
N CYS A 77 7.95 -0.22 -11.63
CA CYS A 77 9.30 -0.53 -12.12
C CYS A 77 9.38 -0.53 -13.65
N ALA A 78 8.36 -1.04 -14.34
CA ALA A 78 8.31 -1.02 -15.80
C ALA A 78 8.28 0.41 -16.34
N VAL A 79 7.47 1.29 -15.74
CA VAL A 79 7.40 2.71 -16.11
C VAL A 79 8.71 3.44 -15.81
N GLU A 80 9.30 3.19 -14.64
CA GLU A 80 10.56 3.80 -14.20
C GLU A 80 11.77 3.34 -15.04
N SER A 81 11.66 2.20 -15.72
CA SER A 81 12.72 1.70 -16.60
C SER A 81 12.81 2.43 -17.94
N VAL A 82 11.80 3.25 -18.29
CA VAL A 82 11.73 3.98 -19.58
C VAL A 82 11.89 5.48 -19.33
N THR A 83 13.05 6.03 -19.68
CA THR A 83 13.41 7.43 -19.39
C THR A 83 12.40 8.42 -19.97
N GLU A 84 11.93 8.22 -21.20
CA GLU A 84 10.97 9.13 -21.85
C GLU A 84 9.64 9.19 -21.10
N VAL A 85 9.21 8.06 -20.53
CA VAL A 85 7.98 7.98 -19.73
C VAL A 85 8.19 8.67 -18.38
N VAL A 86 9.35 8.48 -17.75
CA VAL A 86 9.74 9.18 -16.51
C VAL A 86 9.78 10.69 -16.73
N ASP A 87 10.38 11.16 -17.81
CA ASP A 87 10.48 12.60 -18.15
C ASP A 87 9.10 13.20 -18.41
N PHE A 88 8.23 12.48 -19.13
CA PHE A 88 6.85 12.89 -19.38
C PHE A 88 6.08 13.09 -18.08
N PHE A 89 6.08 12.09 -17.19
CA PHE A 89 5.37 12.18 -15.92
C PHE A 89 6.00 13.21 -14.97
N SER A 90 7.32 13.38 -14.99
CA SER A 90 8.02 14.42 -14.22
C SER A 90 7.57 15.81 -14.66
N THR A 91 7.50 16.06 -15.97
CA THR A 91 7.00 17.33 -16.53
C THR A 91 5.56 17.60 -16.12
N LEU A 92 4.68 16.59 -16.17
CA LEU A 92 3.30 16.73 -15.72
C LEU A 92 3.20 17.06 -14.22
N LYS A 93 4.04 16.44 -13.38
CA LYS A 93 4.10 16.71 -11.94
C LYS A 93 4.56 18.14 -11.66
N GLU A 94 5.58 18.62 -12.38
CA GLU A 94 6.07 19.99 -12.26
C GLU A 94 5.00 21.00 -12.67
N LEU A 95 4.27 20.73 -13.76
CA LEU A 95 3.15 21.57 -14.20
C LEU A 95 2.05 21.64 -13.14
N TYR A 96 1.67 20.49 -12.57
CA TYR A 96 0.70 20.44 -11.47
C TYR A 96 1.16 21.25 -10.26
N ASN A 97 2.40 21.06 -9.81
CA ASN A 97 2.97 21.78 -8.67
C ASN A 97 3.01 23.30 -8.95
N PHE A 98 3.42 23.69 -10.16
CA PHE A 98 3.44 25.10 -10.57
C PHE A 98 2.06 25.75 -10.39
N PHE A 99 0.99 25.14 -10.89
CA PHE A 99 -0.35 25.74 -10.76
C PHE A 99 -0.91 25.66 -9.35
N THR A 100 -0.75 24.53 -8.64
CA THR A 100 -1.37 24.32 -7.32
C THR A 100 -0.74 25.12 -6.18
N ILE A 101 0.51 25.56 -6.31
CA ILE A 101 1.18 26.41 -5.30
C ILE A 101 0.55 27.81 -5.20
N SER A 102 -0.20 28.28 -6.21
CA SER A 102 -0.84 29.60 -6.19
C SER A 102 -2.30 29.51 -6.61
N THR A 103 -3.19 29.96 -5.74
CA THR A 103 -4.64 30.02 -6.02
C THR A 103 -4.93 30.82 -7.29
N HIS A 104 -4.22 31.94 -7.50
CA HIS A 104 -4.36 32.75 -8.71
C HIS A 104 -3.96 31.98 -9.99
N ARG A 105 -2.81 31.28 -9.96
CA ARG A 105 -2.38 30.46 -11.12
C ARG A 105 -3.35 29.30 -11.36
N TRP A 106 -3.85 28.68 -10.29
CA TRP A 106 -4.84 27.62 -10.37
C TRP A 106 -6.15 28.11 -11.00
N GLU A 107 -6.65 29.28 -10.63
CA GLU A 107 -7.84 29.89 -11.23
C GLU A 107 -7.65 30.14 -12.73
N ILE A 108 -6.51 30.73 -13.14
CA ILE A 108 -6.19 30.94 -14.56
C ILE A 108 -6.15 29.60 -15.30
N PHE A 109 -5.53 28.58 -14.70
CA PHE A 109 -5.44 27.25 -15.27
C PHE A 109 -6.82 26.64 -15.49
N VAL A 110 -7.69 26.65 -14.47
CA VAL A 110 -9.05 26.09 -14.57
C VAL A 110 -9.91 26.86 -15.59
N GLN A 111 -9.73 28.17 -15.71
CA GLN A 111 -10.47 29.00 -16.68
C GLN A 111 -10.01 28.77 -18.12
N ARG A 112 -8.72 28.53 -18.36
CA ARG A 112 -8.14 28.46 -19.71
C ARG A 112 -7.87 27.05 -20.22
N ALA A 113 -7.60 26.10 -19.33
CA ALA A 113 -7.35 24.72 -19.71
C ALA A 113 -8.66 23.95 -19.75
N ASN A 114 -8.97 23.31 -20.88
CA ASN A 114 -10.04 22.33 -20.96
C ASN A 114 -9.59 20.94 -20.47
N LEU A 115 -8.62 20.90 -19.57
CA LEU A 115 -7.96 19.69 -19.07
C LEU A 115 -7.86 19.76 -17.56
N ARG A 116 -8.00 18.61 -16.89
CA ARG A 116 -7.77 18.49 -15.45
C ARG A 116 -6.41 17.87 -15.21
N VAL A 117 -5.44 18.67 -14.79
CA VAL A 117 -4.15 18.16 -14.31
C VAL A 117 -4.34 17.71 -12.86
N LYS A 118 -3.83 16.52 -12.54
CA LYS A 118 -3.87 15.94 -11.20
C LYS A 118 -2.44 15.65 -10.74
N SER A 119 -2.24 15.65 -9.43
CA SER A 119 -1.04 15.06 -8.84
C SER A 119 -0.90 13.63 -9.35
N LEU A 120 0.34 13.21 -9.60
CA LEU A 120 0.65 11.79 -9.71
C LEU A 120 0.20 11.12 -8.40
N SER A 121 -0.62 10.09 -8.51
CA SER A 121 -0.94 9.22 -7.39
C SER A 121 0.27 8.34 -7.15
N GLN A 122 0.93 8.52 -6.01
CA GLN A 122 1.80 7.49 -5.48
C GLN A 122 0.87 6.38 -4.96
N THR A 123 0.52 5.41 -5.81
CA THR A 123 -0.07 4.17 -5.32
C THR A 123 1.01 3.46 -4.53
N ARG A 124 0.89 3.53 -3.21
CA ARG A 124 1.71 2.80 -2.26
C ARG A 124 1.12 1.41 -2.06
#